data_AF-A0A914V0B2-F1
#
_entry.id   AF-A0A914V0B2-F1
#
_cell.length_a   1.000
_cell.length_b   1.000
_cell.length_c   1.000
_cell.angle_alpha   90.00
_cell.angle_beta   90.00
_cell.angle_gamma   90.00
#
_symmetry.space_group_name_H-M   'P 1'
#
loop_
_entity.id
_entity.type
_entity.pdbx_description
1 polymer ?
#
loop_
_entity_poly.entity_id
_entity_poly.type
_entity_poly.pdbx_seq_one_letter_code
_entity_poly.pdbx_strand_id
1 'polypeptide(L)'
;MDWTKNTMDLQKTIVVGYWMSQKKLKKLCINEFVKYCALHDIQLVELDLDKEIGLQGPFHAILHKFSDVWTAAEVDDSETAKKRWANVQ
;
A
#
# COMPACT_ATOMS: atom_id res chain seq x y z
N MET A 1 8.48 9.07 45.20
CA MET A 1 7.37 8.18 44.82
C MET A 1 7.47 7.98 43.33
N ASP A 2 8.17 6.93 42.95
CA ASP A 2 8.29 6.45 41.57
C ASP A 2 7.04 5.64 41.27
N TRP A 3 6.10 6.27 40.55
CA TRP A 3 4.97 5.60 39.95
C TRP A 3 5.36 5.37 38.49
N THR A 4 6.13 4.31 38.29
CA THR A 4 6.41 3.63 37.03
C THR A 4 5.56 4.15 35.87
N LYS A 5 6.21 4.89 34.97
CA LYS A 5 6.01 4.83 33.51
C LYS A 5 4.79 3.99 33.16
N ASN A 6 3.62 4.64 33.10
CA ASN A 6 2.34 3.98 32.95
C ASN A 6 2.45 2.96 31.81
N THR A 7 2.35 1.69 32.18
CA THR A 7 2.81 0.51 31.44
C THR A 7 1.85 0.17 30.31
N MET A 8 1.66 1.10 29.39
CA MET A 8 0.87 0.98 28.18
C MET A 8 1.16 2.20 27.29
N ASP A 9 2.40 2.33 26.82
CA ASP A 9 2.56 2.72 25.42
C ASP A 9 1.88 1.57 24.66
N LEU A 10 0.57 1.69 24.43
CA LEU A 10 -0.16 0.78 23.56
C LEU A 10 0.64 0.79 22.28
N GLN A 11 1.37 -0.29 22.01
CA GLN A 11 2.33 -0.40 20.92
C GLN A 11 1.57 -0.02 19.65
N LYS A 12 1.73 1.23 19.22
CA LYS A 12 0.76 1.85 18.31
C LYS A 12 0.98 1.23 16.96
N THR A 13 0.03 0.40 16.53
CA THR A 13 0.12 -0.23 15.21
C THR A 13 0.11 0.85 14.13
N ILE A 14 1.17 0.88 13.32
CA ILE A 14 1.29 1.78 12.19
C ILE A 14 0.59 1.12 11.00
N VAL A 15 -0.56 1.66 10.61
CA VAL A 15 -1.28 1.24 9.40
C VAL A 15 -0.71 1.93 8.16
N VAL A 16 -0.24 1.15 7.20
CA VAL A 16 0.30 1.61 5.91
C VAL A 16 -0.54 1.03 4.78
N GLY A 17 -1.20 1.90 4.01
CA GLY A 17 -1.82 1.49 2.75
C GLY A 17 -0.76 1.24 1.69
N TYR A 18 -0.90 0.21 0.85
CA TYR A 18 0.01 0.00 -0.27
C TYR A 18 -0.71 -0.31 -1.58
N TRP A 19 -0.12 0.17 -2.68
CA TRP A 19 -0.56 -0.19 -4.03
C TRP A 19 0.59 -0.22 -5.03
N MET A 20 0.73 -1.33 -5.74
CA MET A 20 1.66 -1.47 -6.86
C MET A 20 1.10 -2.51 -7.85
N SER A 21 1.57 -2.50 -9.09
CA SER A 21 1.21 -3.56 -10.05
C SER A 21 1.60 -4.96 -9.55
N GLN A 22 0.86 -5.99 -9.96
CA GLN A 22 1.14 -7.39 -9.61
C GLN A 22 2.58 -7.80 -9.95
N LYS A 23 3.09 -7.31 -11.09
CA LYS A 23 4.49 -7.50 -11.50
C LYS A 23 5.48 -6.97 -10.46
N LYS A 24 5.20 -5.82 -9.84
CA LYS A 24 6.07 -5.22 -8.83
C LYS A 24 5.91 -5.90 -7.48
N LEU A 25 4.69 -6.25 -7.09
CA LEU A 25 4.41 -7.02 -5.86
C LEU A 25 5.14 -8.36 -5.87
N LYS A 26 5.11 -9.10 -6.99
CA LYS A 26 5.83 -10.36 -7.15
C LYS A 26 7.35 -10.18 -7.05
N LYS A 27 7.91 -9.13 -7.67
CA LYS A 27 9.35 -8.82 -7.60
C LYS A 27 9.82 -8.42 -6.21
N LEU A 28 8.94 -7.84 -5.39
CA LEU A 28 9.24 -7.42 -4.03
C LEU A 28 9.00 -8.54 -3.00
N CYS A 29 8.43 -9.67 -3.41
CA CYS A 29 8.00 -10.71 -2.48
C CYS A 29 7.08 -10.10 -1.39
N ILE A 30 5.99 -9.44 -1.84
CA ILE A 30 5.15 -8.62 -0.95
C ILE A 30 4.63 -9.41 0.27
N ASN A 31 4.36 -10.70 0.12
CA ASN A 31 3.85 -11.53 1.22
C ASN A 31 4.87 -11.66 2.37
N GLU A 32 6.15 -11.79 2.03
CA GLU A 32 7.26 -11.81 2.98
C GLU A 32 7.40 -10.45 3.65
N PHE A 33 7.23 -9.37 2.89
CA PHE A 33 7.26 -8.01 3.44
C PHE A 33 6.08 -7.73 4.39
N VAL A 34 4.86 -8.18 4.06
CA VAL A 34 3.68 -8.09 4.94
C VAL A 34 3.92 -8.83 6.26
N LYS A 35 4.48 -10.05 6.19
CA LYS A 35 4.83 -10.81 7.40
C LYS A 35 5.89 -10.09 8.22
N TYR A 36 6.91 -9.55 7.58
CA TYR A 36 7.96 -8.79 8.25
C TYR A 36 7.38 -7.56 8.96
N CYS A 37 6.56 -6.75 8.28
CA CYS A 37 5.90 -5.59 8.86
C CYS A 37 5.03 -5.94 10.08
N ALA A 38 4.28 -7.05 10.01
CA ALA A 38 3.44 -7.50 11.13
C ALA A 38 4.26 -7.83 12.39
N LEU A 39 5.50 -8.32 12.25
CA LEU A 39 6.42 -8.56 13.38
C LEU A 39 6.93 -7.27 14.03
N HIS A 40 6.76 -6.13 13.36
CA HIS A 40 7.21 -4.80 13.78
C HIS A 40 6.05 -3.83 14.04
N ASP A 41 4.84 -4.36 14.32
CA ASP A 41 3.63 -3.58 14.58
C ASP A 41 3.23 -2.65 13.43
N ILE A 42 3.54 -3.05 12.20
CA ILE A 42 3.13 -2.36 10.98
C ILE A 42 2.08 -3.20 10.26
N GLN A 43 0.88 -2.66 10.13
CA GLN A 43 -0.19 -3.27 9.36
C GLN A 43 -0.14 -2.76 7.92
N LEU A 44 0.19 -3.63 6.97
CA LEU A 44 0.07 -3.33 5.55
C LEU A 44 -1.33 -3.67 5.04
N VAL A 45 -1.97 -2.71 4.38
CA VAL A 45 -3.31 -2.84 3.79
C VAL A 45 -3.22 -2.60 2.29
N GLU A 46 -3.59 -3.59 1.48
CA GLU A 46 -3.64 -3.40 0.02
C GLU A 46 -4.79 -2.45 -0.32
N LEU A 47 -4.49 -1.39 -1.08
CA LEU A 47 -5.49 -0.41 -1.48
C LEU A 47 -6.25 -0.88 -2.71
N ASP A 48 -7.54 -0.66 -2.70
CA ASP A 48 -8.42 -0.79 -3.86
C ASP A 48 -8.58 0.59 -4.49
N LEU A 49 -7.96 0.82 -5.65
CA LEU A 49 -8.03 2.13 -6.31
C LEU A 49 -9.38 2.41 -6.99
N ASP A 50 -10.25 1.42 -7.10
CA ASP A 50 -11.63 1.62 -7.58
C ASP A 50 -12.56 2.13 -6.46
N LYS A 51 -12.05 2.21 -5.22
CA LYS A 51 -12.74 2.77 -4.06
C LYS A 51 -12.08 4.05 -3.57
N GLU A 52 -12.86 4.93 -2.94
CA GLU A 52 -12.33 6.14 -2.33
C GLU A 52 -11.33 5.82 -1.21
N ILE A 53 -10.13 6.42 -1.27
CA ILE A 53 -9.06 6.19 -0.29
C ILE A 53 -9.50 6.61 1.12
N GLY A 54 -10.30 7.68 1.23
CA GLY A 54 -10.82 8.17 2.50
C GLY A 54 -11.69 7.17 3.26
N LEU A 55 -12.29 6.20 2.56
CA LEU A 55 -13.13 5.14 3.14
C LEU A 55 -12.34 3.87 3.49
N GLN A 56 -11.09 3.75 3.03
CA GLN A 56 -10.24 2.58 3.28
C GLN A 56 -9.29 2.77 4.47
N GLY A 57 -9.11 4.03 4.91
CA GLY A 57 -8.26 4.42 6.03
C GLY A 57 -8.98 4.48 7.39
N PRO A 58 -8.34 5.04 8.43
CA PRO A 58 -7.18 5.95 8.37
C PRO A 58 -5.83 5.23 8.16
N PHE A 59 -4.94 5.88 7.41
CA PHE A 59 -3.57 5.42 7.17
C PHE A 59 -2.56 6.38 7.78
N HIS A 60 -1.45 5.86 8.28
CA HIS A 60 -0.29 6.65 8.70
C HIS A 60 0.61 7.00 7.52
N ALA A 61 0.68 6.13 6.51
CA ALA A 61 1.42 6.35 5.28
C ALA A 61 0.80 5.56 4.12
N ILE A 62 1.12 5.97 2.88
CA ILE A 62 0.80 5.23 1.66
C ILE A 62 2.11 4.88 0.94
N LEU A 63 2.34 3.59 0.74
CA LEU A 63 3.46 3.06 -0.02
C LEU A 63 2.98 2.72 -1.44
N HIS A 64 3.50 3.41 -2.46
CA HIS A 64 3.02 3.18 -3.82
C HIS A 64 4.12 3.20 -4.89
N LYS A 65 3.79 2.66 -6.07
CA LYS A 65 4.58 2.87 -7.30
C LYS A 65 3.63 3.04 -8.49
N PHE A 66 3.34 4.31 -8.84
CA PHE A 66 2.42 4.67 -9.93
C PHE A 66 3.07 4.84 -11.31
N SER A 67 4.40 4.84 -11.42
CA SER A 67 5.09 5.24 -12.67
C SER A 67 4.62 4.49 -13.92
N ASP A 68 4.29 3.21 -13.78
CA ASP A 68 3.83 2.38 -14.90
C ASP A 68 2.35 2.69 -15.26
N VAL A 69 1.54 3.15 -14.29
CA VAL A 69 0.14 3.61 -14.49
C VAL A 69 0.11 4.99 -15.13
N TRP A 70 0.87 5.93 -14.59
CA TRP A 70 0.87 7.32 -15.03
C TRP A 70 1.27 7.42 -16.50
N THR A 71 2.31 6.68 -16.89
CA THR A 71 2.75 6.60 -18.30
C THR A 71 1.68 6.02 -19.23
N ALA A 72 0.81 5.12 -18.74
CA ALA A 72 -0.28 4.56 -19.54
C ALA A 72 -1.46 5.54 -19.69
N ALA A 73 -1.70 6.39 -18.69
CA ALA A 73 -2.77 7.40 -18.69
C ALA A 73 -2.43 8.64 -19.55
N GLU A 74 -1.15 8.96 -19.71
CA GLU A 74 -0.71 10.05 -20.60
C GLU A 74 -0.75 9.68 -22.10
N VAL A 75 -0.86 8.40 -22.42
CA VAL A 75 -1.06 7.94 -23.80
C VAL A 75 -2.56 7.98 -24.07
N ASP A 76 -2.97 8.84 -25.01
CA ASP A 76 -4.34 9.02 -25.50
C ASP A 76 -5.08 7.69 -25.69
N ASP A 77 -6.42 7.76 -25.65
CA ASP A 77 -7.48 6.74 -25.46
C ASP A 77 -7.51 5.57 -26.48
N SER A 78 -6.39 5.39 -27.17
CA SER A 78 -6.00 4.27 -27.98
C SER A 78 -6.17 2.93 -27.26
N GLU A 79 -6.50 1.91 -28.07
CA GLU A 79 -6.51 0.49 -27.72
C GLU A 79 -5.26 0.05 -26.92
N THR A 80 -4.12 0.72 -27.16
CA THR A 80 -2.84 0.43 -26.53
C THR A 80 -2.79 0.89 -25.07
N ALA A 81 -3.40 2.03 -24.72
CA ALA A 81 -3.52 2.49 -23.34
C ALA A 81 -4.43 1.55 -22.54
N LYS A 82 -5.56 1.13 -23.12
CA LYS A 82 -6.50 0.16 -22.53
C LYS A 82 -5.85 -1.21 -22.29
N LYS A 83 -5.07 -1.71 -23.26
CA LYS A 83 -4.27 -2.94 -23.10
C LYS A 83 -3.19 -2.79 -22.03
N ARG A 84 -2.57 -1.62 -21.89
CA ARG A 84 -1.56 -1.38 -20.84
C ARG A 84 -2.19 -1.31 -19.46
N TRP A 85 -3.32 -0.63 -19.30
CA TRP A 85 -4.10 -0.62 -18.07
C TRP A 85 -4.46 -2.04 -17.61
N ALA A 86 -4.97 -2.87 -18.53
CA ALA A 86 -5.30 -4.27 -18.26
C ALA A 86 -4.09 -5.14 -17.86
N ASN A 87 -2.86 -4.73 -18.17
CA ASN A 87 -1.62 -5.43 -17.79
C ASN A 87 -0.96 -4.86 -16.53
N VAL A 88 -1.52 -3.78 -15.96
CA VAL A 88 -1.04 -3.13 -14.74
C VAL A 88 -1.86 -3.56 -13.52
N GLN A 89 -3.14 -3.88 -13.73
CA GLN A 89 -3.96 -4.70 -12.83
C GLN A 89 -3.38 -6.11 -12.72
#